data_AF-A0A6M3LLF9-F1
#
_entry.id   AF-A0A6M3LLF9-F1
#
_cell.length_a   1.000
_cell.length_b   1.000
_cell.length_c   1.000
_cell.angle_alpha   90.00
_cell.angle_beta   90.00
_cell.angle_gamma   90.00
#
_symmetry.space_group_name_H-M   'P 1'
#
loop_
_entity.id
_entity.type
_entity.pdbx_description
1 polymer ?
#
loop_
_entity_poly.entity_id
_entity_poly.type
_entity_poly.pdbx_seq_one_letter_code
_entity_poly.pdbx_strand_id
1 'polypeptide(L)'
;MNNSKFSVLSTIGALIRKHKKNHVHPTRETLLNLLHKHHDVDIKIRMLAYHLADLKIEGYVKAIKQSHRNQDGTITLKPSSRCITPRGYWYLWKKGCEWAKTMYDSLIKKYYPKVVGNHKAEPVPQDGELHRLRALGKEIFKTEEYRKAFGLD
;
A
#
# COMPACT_ATOMS: atom_id res chain seq x y z
N MET A 1 -3.76 10.88 23.35
CA MET A 1 -4.53 10.55 22.13
C MET A 1 -3.78 9.68 21.11
N ASN A 2 -2.45 9.78 20.96
CA ASN A 2 -1.70 8.97 19.97
C ASN A 2 -1.75 7.45 20.23
N ASN A 3 -1.92 7.04 21.50
CA ASN A 3 -1.96 5.62 21.87
C ASN A 3 -3.21 4.91 21.31
N SER A 4 -4.37 5.56 21.34
CA SER A 4 -5.64 4.99 20.89
C SER A 4 -5.65 4.74 19.37
N LYS A 5 -5.12 5.67 18.57
CA LYS A 5 -4.98 5.48 17.11
C LYS A 5 -4.04 4.32 16.78
N PHE A 6 -2.92 4.22 17.50
CA PHE A 6 -1.99 3.11 17.36
C PHE A 6 -2.66 1.78 17.69
N SER A 7 -3.41 1.69 18.79
CA SER A 7 -4.17 0.49 19.16
C SER A 7 -5.18 0.08 18.07
N VAL A 8 -5.89 1.06 17.47
CA VAL A 8 -6.80 0.80 16.33
C VAL A 8 -6.04 0.21 15.14
N LEU A 9 -4.91 0.81 14.76
CA LEU A 9 -4.10 0.34 13.63
C LEU A 9 -3.52 -1.06 13.90
N SER A 10 -2.99 -1.27 15.10
CA SER A 10 -2.46 -2.57 15.56
C SER A 10 -3.55 -3.65 15.53
N THR A 11 -4.75 -3.35 16.01
CA THR A 11 -5.90 -4.27 16.00
C THR A 11 -6.28 -4.68 14.58
N ILE A 12 -6.34 -3.72 13.65
CA ILE A 12 -6.61 -4.02 12.23
C ILE A 12 -5.53 -4.93 11.66
N GLY A 13 -4.25 -4.65 11.97
CA GLY A 13 -3.14 -5.44 11.45
C GLY A 13 -3.10 -6.86 12.04
N ALA A 14 -3.42 -7.00 13.32
CA ALA A 14 -3.57 -8.30 13.98
C ALA A 14 -4.70 -9.13 13.35
N LEU A 15 -5.83 -8.51 13.01
CA LEU A 15 -6.93 -9.18 12.29
C LEU A 15 -6.50 -9.64 10.89
N ILE A 16 -5.82 -8.79 10.14
CA ILE A 16 -5.28 -9.13 8.80
C ILE A 16 -4.36 -10.35 8.89
N ARG A 17 -3.45 -10.35 9.88
CA ARG A 17 -2.54 -11.46 10.15
C ARG A 17 -3.28 -12.74 10.53
N LYS A 18 -4.23 -12.66 11.47
CA LYS A 18 -5.03 -13.79 11.94
C LYS A 18 -5.74 -14.50 10.79
N HIS A 19 -6.31 -13.73 9.87
CA HIS A 19 -7.04 -14.28 8.73
C HIS A 19 -6.17 -14.58 7.51
N LYS A 20 -4.87 -14.26 7.53
CA LYS A 20 -3.94 -14.40 6.41
C LYS A 20 -4.46 -13.77 5.11
N LYS A 21 -5.17 -12.64 5.23
CA LYS A 21 -5.72 -11.87 4.09
C LYS A 21 -4.93 -10.57 3.93
N ASN A 22 -5.13 -9.85 2.82
CA ASN A 22 -4.56 -8.51 2.62
C ASN A 22 -5.46 -7.39 3.19
N HIS A 23 -6.71 -7.72 3.48
CA HIS A 23 -7.72 -6.80 3.95
C HIS A 23 -8.72 -7.53 4.85
N VAL A 24 -9.42 -6.77 5.68
CA VAL A 24 -10.43 -7.26 6.62
C VAL A 24 -11.65 -6.37 6.62
N HIS A 25 -12.81 -6.94 6.96
CA HIS A 25 -14.09 -6.22 7.01
C HIS A 25 -14.67 -6.18 8.43
N PRO A 26 -13.92 -5.73 9.45
CA PRO A 26 -14.44 -5.74 10.80
C PRO A 26 -15.57 -4.72 10.94
N THR A 27 -16.65 -5.12 11.60
CA THR A 27 -17.67 -4.17 12.03
C THR A 27 -17.08 -3.22 13.08
N ARG A 28 -17.72 -2.07 13.30
CA ARG A 28 -17.25 -1.11 14.31
C ARG A 28 -17.30 -1.73 15.71
N GLU A 29 -18.34 -2.49 16.01
CA GLU A 29 -18.50 -3.23 17.26
C GLU A 29 -17.38 -4.25 17.47
N THR A 30 -17.03 -5.03 16.44
CA THR A 30 -15.91 -5.97 16.54
C THR A 30 -14.60 -5.26 16.86
N LEU A 31 -14.34 -4.10 16.26
CA LEU A 31 -13.13 -3.32 16.57
C LEU A 31 -13.14 -2.81 18.01
N LEU A 32 -14.27 -2.30 18.50
CA LEU A 32 -14.39 -1.84 19.89
C LEU A 32 -14.17 -2.97 20.89
N ASN A 33 -14.79 -4.12 20.66
CA ASN A 33 -14.63 -5.29 21.52
C ASN A 33 -13.16 -5.76 21.58
N LEU A 34 -12.46 -5.73 20.45
CA LEU A 34 -11.04 -6.10 20.39
C LEU A 34 -10.14 -5.05 21.05
N LEU A 35 -10.44 -3.76 20.89
CA LEU A 35 -9.71 -2.67 21.52
C LEU A 35 -9.80 -2.74 23.04
N HIS A 36 -11.00 -2.96 23.57
CA HIS A 36 -11.22 -3.17 24.99
C HIS A 36 -10.46 -4.42 25.47
N LYS A 37 -10.64 -5.56 24.79
CA LYS A 37 -10.06 -6.85 25.21
C LYS A 37 -8.53 -6.88 25.20
N HIS A 38 -7.88 -6.27 24.20
CA HIS A 38 -6.43 -6.44 23.98
C HIS A 38 -5.60 -5.23 24.33
N HIS A 39 -6.21 -4.05 24.43
CA HIS A 39 -5.50 -2.80 24.66
C HIS A 39 -6.04 -2.01 25.85
N ASP A 40 -7.08 -2.51 26.53
CA ASP A 40 -7.78 -1.80 27.61
C ASP A 40 -8.22 -0.38 27.18
N VAL A 41 -8.59 -0.26 25.91
CA VAL A 41 -9.04 1.01 25.31
C VAL A 41 -10.56 0.97 25.19
N ASP A 42 -11.23 1.67 26.08
CA ASP A 42 -12.67 1.95 25.97
C ASP A 42 -12.89 3.28 25.25
N ILE A 43 -13.46 3.21 24.03
CA ILE A 43 -13.79 4.38 23.22
C ILE A 43 -15.18 4.23 22.60
N LYS A 44 -15.88 5.36 22.46
CA LYS A 44 -17.18 5.40 21.79
C LYS A 44 -17.04 5.17 20.28
N ILE A 45 -18.10 4.64 19.65
CA ILE A 45 -18.18 4.41 18.19
C ILE A 45 -17.79 5.68 17.39
N ARG A 46 -18.22 6.86 17.85
CA ARG A 46 -17.90 8.14 17.21
C ARG A 46 -16.38 8.41 17.21
N MET A 47 -15.70 8.14 18.32
CA MET A 47 -14.24 8.31 18.43
C MET A 47 -13.48 7.32 17.54
N LEU A 48 -13.94 6.06 17.48
CA LEU A 48 -13.40 5.09 16.54
C LEU A 48 -13.53 5.57 15.08
N ALA A 49 -14.67 6.18 14.72
CA ALA A 49 -14.86 6.73 13.38
C ALA A 49 -13.86 7.86 13.06
N TYR A 50 -13.59 8.76 14.01
CA TYR A 50 -12.56 9.79 13.86
C TYR A 50 -11.16 9.19 13.71
N HIS A 51 -10.79 8.22 14.55
CA HIS A 51 -9.48 7.56 14.42
C HIS A 51 -9.31 6.86 13.06
N LEU A 52 -10.35 6.20 12.55
CA LEU A 52 -10.31 5.59 11.23
C LEU A 52 -10.21 6.62 10.09
N ALA A 53 -10.84 7.78 10.25
CA ALA A 53 -10.72 8.88 9.29
C ALA A 53 -9.30 9.45 9.30
N ASP A 54 -8.74 9.72 10.48
CA ASP A 54 -7.37 10.21 10.64
C ASP A 54 -6.35 9.24 10.06
N LEU A 55 -6.44 7.95 10.42
CA LEU A 55 -5.54 6.91 9.89
C LEU A 55 -5.62 6.78 8.36
N LYS A 56 -6.77 7.12 7.77
CA LYS A 56 -6.94 7.18 6.31
C LYS A 56 -6.27 8.42 5.73
N ILE A 57 -6.46 9.59 6.34
CA ILE A 57 -5.84 10.85 5.91
C ILE A 57 -4.31 10.77 6.00
N GLU A 58 -3.79 10.20 7.08
CA GLU A 58 -2.35 9.96 7.30
C GLU A 58 -1.78 8.89 6.35
N GLY A 59 -2.63 8.17 5.61
CA GLY A 59 -2.23 7.19 4.62
C GLY A 59 -1.79 5.84 5.21
N TYR A 60 -2.09 5.56 6.48
CA TYR A 60 -1.77 4.28 7.13
C TYR A 60 -2.78 3.19 6.80
N VAL A 61 -4.05 3.57 6.61
CA VAL A 61 -5.14 2.65 6.28
C VAL A 61 -5.81 3.09 4.99
N LYS A 62 -6.07 2.15 4.10
CA LYS A 62 -6.95 2.36 2.94
C LYS A 62 -8.28 1.68 3.20
N ALA A 63 -9.36 2.41 2.99
CA ALA A 63 -10.73 1.92 3.11
C ALA A 63 -11.33 1.74 1.71
N ILE A 64 -11.91 0.58 1.45
CA ILE A 64 -12.59 0.27 0.19
C ILE A 64 -14.08 0.12 0.52
N LYS A 65 -14.90 1.03 -0.02
CA LYS A 65 -16.35 0.96 0.10
C LYS A 65 -16.84 -0.27 -0.67
N GLN A 66 -17.77 -1.00 -0.08
CA GLN A 66 -18.38 -2.16 -0.72
C GLN A 66 -19.88 -1.94 -0.81
N SER A 67 -20.37 -1.93 -2.04
CA SER A 67 -21.80 -1.89 -2.37
C SER A 67 -22.09 -3.05 -3.31
N HIS A 68 -23.28 -3.63 -3.17
CA HIS A 68 -23.77 -4.66 -4.07
C HIS A 68 -25.18 -4.30 -4.52
N ARG A 69 -25.48 -4.54 -5.80
CA ARG A 69 -26.82 -4.39 -6.35
C ARG A 69 -27.49 -5.75 -6.36
N ASN A 70 -28.61 -5.87 -5.66
CA ASN A 70 -29.38 -7.10 -5.60
C ASN A 70 -30.18 -7.30 -6.91
N GLN A 71 -30.73 -8.50 -7.10
CA GLN A 71 -31.55 -8.83 -8.27
C GLN A 71 -32.80 -7.95 -8.36
N ASP A 72 -33.39 -7.56 -7.23
CA ASP A 72 -34.58 -6.69 -7.15
C ASP A 72 -34.28 -5.20 -7.43
N GLY A 73 -33.06 -4.89 -7.88
CA GLY A 73 -32.63 -3.53 -8.19
C GLY A 73 -32.19 -2.69 -6.98
N THR A 74 -32.40 -3.18 -5.75
CA THR A 74 -31.97 -2.51 -4.51
C THR A 74 -30.44 -2.51 -4.33
N ILE A 75 -29.90 -1.51 -3.61
CA ILE A 75 -28.46 -1.38 -3.32
C ILE A 75 -28.23 -1.64 -1.83
N THR A 76 -27.41 -2.64 -1.52
CA THR A 76 -26.98 -2.95 -0.16
C THR A 76 -25.58 -2.41 0.10
N LEU A 77 -25.40 -1.69 1.22
CA LEU A 77 -24.09 -1.25 1.69
C LEU A 77 -23.48 -2.30 2.63
N LYS A 78 -22.29 -2.79 2.30
CA LYS A 78 -21.53 -3.73 3.14
C LYS A 78 -20.51 -2.98 3.99
N PRO A 79 -20.06 -3.56 5.13
CA PRO A 79 -18.97 -3.01 5.91
C PRO A 79 -17.75 -2.75 5.03
N SER A 80 -17.19 -1.54 5.13
CA SER A 80 -16.03 -1.17 4.31
C SER A 80 -14.84 -2.08 4.62
N SER A 81 -14.20 -2.57 3.55
CA SER A 81 -12.94 -3.28 3.68
C SER A 81 -11.85 -2.32 4.13
N ARG A 82 -10.97 -2.77 5.01
CA ARG A 82 -9.82 -2.01 5.49
C ARG A 82 -8.55 -2.80 5.22
N CYS A 83 -7.57 -2.15 4.61
CA CYS A 83 -6.22 -2.67 4.44
C CYS A 83 -5.21 -1.68 5.01
N ILE A 84 -4.10 -2.21 5.51
CA ILE A 84 -2.97 -1.41 5.97
C ILE A 84 -2.02 -1.19 4.79
N THR A 85 -1.57 0.04 4.61
CA THR A 85 -0.62 0.40 3.55
C THR A 85 0.81 0.03 3.94
N PRO A 86 1.77 -0.01 3.00
CA PRO A 86 3.18 -0.18 3.36
C PRO A 86 3.64 0.86 4.39
N ARG A 87 3.20 2.12 4.26
CA ARG A 87 3.47 3.17 5.24
C ARG A 87 2.90 2.85 6.63
N GLY A 88 1.68 2.29 6.69
CA GLY A 88 1.07 1.86 7.95
C GLY A 88 1.84 0.72 8.62
N TYR A 89 2.32 -0.27 7.86
CA TYR A 89 3.17 -1.34 8.41
C TYR A 89 4.53 -0.83 8.87
N TRP A 90 5.14 0.08 8.13
CA TRP A 90 6.38 0.75 8.54
C TRP A 90 6.19 1.50 9.86
N TYR A 91 5.09 2.23 10.02
CA TYR A 91 4.77 2.93 11.26
C TYR A 91 4.59 1.96 12.45
N LEU A 92 3.87 0.85 12.26
CA LEU A 92 3.72 -0.19 13.28
C LEU A 92 5.07 -0.79 13.67
N TRP A 93 5.92 -1.08 12.70
CA TRP A 93 7.26 -1.61 12.95
C TRP A 93 8.12 -0.62 13.76
N LYS A 94 8.12 0.67 13.38
CA LYS A 94 8.83 1.73 14.13
C LYS A 94 8.34 1.92 15.56
N LYS A 95 7.13 1.47 15.87
CA LYS A 95 6.54 1.47 17.21
C LYS A 95 6.77 0.17 17.99
N GLY A 96 7.56 -0.77 17.45
CA GLY A 96 7.96 -2.01 18.14
C GLY A 96 7.16 -3.25 17.77
N CYS A 97 6.25 -3.19 16.80
CA CYS A 97 5.56 -4.38 16.30
C CYS A 97 6.46 -5.13 15.29
N GLU A 98 7.33 -6.03 15.76
CA GLU A 98 8.25 -6.79 14.91
C GLU A 98 7.57 -7.57 13.77
N TRP A 99 6.37 -8.09 14.03
CA TRP A 99 5.59 -8.79 13.01
C TRP A 99 5.17 -7.89 11.84
N ALA A 100 5.13 -6.57 12.02
CA ALA A 100 4.79 -5.64 10.95
C ALA A 100 5.94 -5.49 9.94
N LYS A 101 7.19 -5.76 10.35
CA LYS A 101 8.36 -5.74 9.47
C LYS A 101 8.22 -6.75 8.34
N THR A 102 7.83 -7.99 8.66
CA THR A 102 7.68 -9.05 7.64
C THR A 102 6.59 -8.72 6.62
N MET A 103 5.49 -8.12 7.08
CA MET A 103 4.42 -7.63 6.20
C MET A 103 4.88 -6.46 5.33
N TYR A 104 5.62 -5.51 5.91
CA TYR A 104 6.21 -4.39 5.20
C TYR A 104 7.16 -4.87 4.08
N ASP A 105 8.11 -5.74 4.40
CA ASP A 105 9.10 -6.26 3.45
C ASP A 105 8.41 -7.02 2.30
N SER A 106 7.40 -7.83 2.62
CA SER A 106 6.59 -8.55 1.62
C SER A 106 5.89 -7.59 0.66
N LEU A 107 5.28 -6.52 1.17
CA LEU A 107 4.58 -5.54 0.35
C LEU A 107 5.55 -4.69 -0.48
N ILE A 108 6.66 -4.23 0.10
CA ILE A 108 7.66 -3.45 -0.64
C ILE A 108 8.24 -4.27 -1.79
N LYS A 109 8.58 -5.54 -1.57
CA LYS A 109 9.06 -6.43 -2.65
C LYS A 109 8.06 -6.56 -3.80
N LYS A 110 6.76 -6.54 -3.48
CA LYS A 110 5.67 -6.64 -4.48
C LYS A 110 5.45 -5.34 -5.26
N TYR A 111 5.44 -4.20 -4.58
CA TYR A 111 5.14 -2.89 -5.20
C TYR A 111 6.36 -2.23 -5.83
N TYR A 112 7.54 -2.48 -5.28
CA TYR A 112 8.82 -1.99 -5.76
C TYR A 112 9.74 -3.19 -5.94
N PRO A 113 9.47 -4.06 -6.94
CA PRO A 113 10.46 -5.07 -7.30
C PRO A 113 11.75 -4.31 -7.58
N LYS A 114 12.84 -4.69 -6.91
CA LYS A 114 14.16 -4.19 -7.27
C LYS A 114 14.31 -4.51 -8.75
N VAL A 115 14.28 -3.49 -9.60
CA VAL A 115 14.66 -3.63 -10.99
C VAL A 115 16.14 -3.97 -10.90
N VAL A 116 16.46 -5.26 -10.88
CA VAL A 116 17.83 -5.74 -11.02
C VAL A 116 18.14 -5.48 -12.47
N GLY A 117 18.50 -4.23 -12.76
CA GLY A 117 19.05 -3.86 -14.05
C GLY A 117 20.36 -4.61 -14.20
N ASN A 118 20.32 -5.81 -14.77
CA ASN A 118 21.43 -6.38 -15.50
C ASN A 118 21.58 -5.66 -16.86
N HIS A 119 21.26 -4.36 -16.91
CA HIS A 119 21.72 -3.52 -17.98
C HIS A 119 23.19 -3.28 -17.64
N LYS A 120 24.08 -4.09 -18.22
CA LYS A 120 25.44 -3.61 -18.48
C LYS A 120 25.22 -2.28 -19.20
N ALA A 121 25.45 -1.16 -18.51
CA ALA A 121 25.45 0.12 -19.18
C ALA A 121 26.49 -0.03 -20.29
N GLU A 122 26.04 -0.05 -21.55
CA GLU A 122 26.98 0.07 -22.64
C GLU A 122 27.75 1.37 -22.39
N PRO A 123 29.09 1.33 -22.44
CA PRO A 123 29.87 2.54 -22.23
C PRO A 123 29.37 3.59 -23.21
N VAL A 124 28.98 4.75 -22.69
CA VAL A 124 28.57 5.89 -23.52
C VAL A 124 29.74 6.17 -24.48
N PRO A 125 29.53 6.12 -25.82
CA PRO A 125 30.60 6.37 -26.77
C PRO A 125 31.20 7.75 -26.48
N GLN A 126 32.53 7.84 -26.43
CA GLN A 126 33.20 9.13 -26.24
C GLN A 126 32.85 10.07 -27.40
N ASP A 127 32.79 11.38 -27.16
CA ASP A 127 32.22 12.37 -28.09
C ASP A 127 32.73 12.26 -29.54
N GLY A 128 34.00 11.90 -29.74
CA GLY A 128 34.60 11.70 -31.06
C GLY A 128 34.04 10.50 -31.84
N GLU A 129 33.59 9.47 -31.15
CA GLU A 129 33.01 8.26 -31.73
C GLU A 129 31.54 8.50 -32.15
N LEU A 130 30.82 9.33 -31.39
CA LEU A 130 29.46 9.77 -31.71
C LEU A 130 29.41 10.56 -33.04
N HIS A 131 30.40 11.43 -33.26
CA HIS A 131 30.53 12.21 -34.50
C HIS A 131 30.86 11.32 -35.71
N ARG A 132 31.71 10.29 -35.53
CA ARG A 132 32.02 9.31 -36.59
C ARG A 132 30.79 8.49 -37.00
N LEU A 133 30.01 8.03 -36.03
CA LEU A 133 28.82 7.22 -36.29
C LEU A 133 27.71 8.01 -37.01
N ARG A 134 27.53 9.30 -36.67
CA ARG A 134 26.63 10.22 -37.40
C ARG A 134 27.09 10.48 -38.84
N ALA A 135 28.39 10.66 -39.05
CA ALA A 135 28.95 10.89 -40.39
C ALA A 135 28.80 9.67 -41.32
N LEU A 136 28.73 8.46 -40.75
CA LEU A 136 28.46 7.21 -41.47
C LEU A 136 26.96 6.94 -41.68
N GLY A 137 26.06 7.86 -41.32
CA GLY A 137 24.63 7.76 -41.56
C GLY A 137 23.91 6.70 -40.72
N LYS A 138 24.52 6.17 -39.66
CA LYS A 138 23.84 5.25 -38.74
C LYS A 138 23.04 6.07 -37.73
N GLU A 139 21.71 6.00 -37.80
CA GLU A 139 20.83 6.56 -36.77
C GLU A 139 21.10 5.88 -35.43
N ILE A 140 21.56 6.66 -34.46
CA ILE A 140 21.70 6.20 -33.08
C ILE A 140 20.38 6.50 -32.37
N PHE A 141 19.66 5.43 -32.06
CA PHE A 141 18.45 5.27 -31.26
C PHE A 141 17.09 5.23 -31.99
N LYS A 142 16.54 4.01 -31.95
CA LYS A 142 15.12 3.67 -32.02
C LYS A 142 14.32 4.46 -30.96
N THR A 143 13.75 5.59 -31.35
CA THR A 143 12.78 6.35 -30.56
C THR A 143 11.53 5.54 -30.22
N GLU A 144 11.24 4.50 -31.01
CA GLU A 144 10.05 3.64 -30.84
C GLU A 144 10.13 2.68 -29.65
N GLU A 145 11.32 2.18 -29.29
CA GLU A 145 11.49 1.30 -28.13
C GLU A 145 11.32 2.06 -26.80
N TYR A 146 11.72 3.34 -26.77
CA TYR A 146 11.51 4.22 -25.62
C TYR A 146 10.04 4.62 -25.41
N ARG A 147 9.29 4.89 -26.50
CA ARG A 147 7.85 5.20 -26.37
C ARG A 147 7.04 4.03 -25.81
N LYS A 148 7.32 2.80 -26.29
CA LYS A 148 6.69 1.57 -25.78
C LYS A 148 7.06 1.24 -24.33
N ALA A 149 8.30 1.52 -23.91
CA ALA A 149 8.75 1.21 -22.54
C ALA A 149 8.12 2.11 -21.46
N PHE A 150 7.67 3.32 -21.82
CA PHE A 150 7.09 4.29 -20.89
C PHE A 150 5.59 4.54 -21.08
N GLY A 151 4.92 3.82 -22.00
CA GLY A 151 3.46 3.83 -22.15
C GLY A 151 2.90 5.22 -22.51
N LEU A 152 3.64 6.00 -23.28
CA LEU A 152 3.22 7.29 -23.81
C LEU A 152 2.73 7.08 -25.25
N ASP A 153 1.54 6.51 -25.38
CA ASP A 153 0.70 6.52 -26.59
C ASP A 153 -0.60 7.28 -26.31
#